data_AF-A0A2I4HSW3-F1
#
_entry.id   AF-A0A2I4HSW3-F1
#
_cell.length_a   1.000
_cell.length_b   1.000
_cell.length_c   1.000
_cell.angle_alpha   90.00
_cell.angle_beta   90.00
_cell.angle_gamma   90.00
#
_symmetry.space_group_name_H-M   'P 1'
#
loop_
_entity.id
_entity.type
_entity.pdbx_description
1 polymer ?
#
loop_
_entity_poly.entity_id
_entity_poly.type
_entity_poly.pdbx_seq_one_letter_code
_entity_poly.pdbx_strand_id
1 'polypeptide(L)'
;MARLLPILVCPLIVFYLLSSFSTISATAEDQSYARSLDPKLLGLKKQKLSHFHFYWHDIVSGPNPTAVLVVPPPKNSSTAFGTVRMIDDPLTLGTNITSKLIGRAQGFYASASQKDLDLLMVMNFVFTEGKYNGSTITILGRNPLFNPVRELPVISGTGLFRFARGYAEIKTHMFDLNTLDAVVEYNVYVLHY
;
A
#
# COMPACT_ATOMS: atom_id res chain seq x y z
N MET A 1 -85.60 -31.20 31.93
CA MET A 1 -84.43 -31.43 32.81
C MET A 1 -83.18 -31.56 31.94
N ALA A 2 -82.08 -30.91 32.35
CA ALA A 2 -80.69 -30.96 31.82
C ALA A 2 -80.44 -30.49 30.36
N ARG A 3 -79.93 -29.27 30.17
CA ARG A 3 -78.50 -28.86 30.02
C ARG A 3 -77.88 -29.25 28.67
N LEU A 4 -77.67 -28.25 27.83
CA LEU A 4 -76.66 -28.24 26.75
C LEU A 4 -75.96 -26.87 26.79
N LEU A 5 -74.73 -26.86 27.31
CA LEU A 5 -73.79 -25.74 27.17
C LEU A 5 -73.20 -25.81 25.75
N PRO A 6 -73.26 -24.77 24.91
CA PRO A 6 -72.44 -24.70 23.70
C PRO A 6 -71.18 -23.88 23.99
N ILE A 7 -70.07 -24.58 24.22
CA ILE A 7 -68.87 -24.57 23.36
C ILE A 7 -68.59 -23.24 22.62
N LEU A 8 -68.44 -22.13 23.35
CA LEU A 8 -68.04 -20.84 22.75
C LEU A 8 -66.85 -20.18 23.45
N VAL A 9 -66.15 -20.92 24.32
CA VAL A 9 -64.92 -20.43 24.98
C VAL A 9 -63.66 -20.79 24.18
N CYS A 10 -63.75 -21.74 23.23
CA CYS A 10 -62.58 -22.27 22.52
C CYS A 10 -62.05 -21.41 21.33
N PRO A 11 -62.86 -20.69 20.51
CA PRO A 11 -62.30 -20.00 19.34
C PRO A 11 -61.61 -18.68 19.69
N LEU A 12 -61.95 -18.06 20.84
CA LEU A 12 -61.37 -16.79 21.28
C LEU A 12 -59.96 -16.96 21.87
N ILE A 13 -59.68 -18.05 22.56
CA ILE A 13 -58.34 -18.32 23.12
C ILE A 13 -57.32 -18.61 22.00
N VAL A 14 -57.76 -19.31 20.94
CA VAL A 14 -56.91 -19.55 19.75
C VAL A 14 -56.59 -18.24 19.02
N PHE A 15 -57.54 -17.30 18.93
CA PHE A 15 -57.29 -16.00 18.30
C PHE A 15 -56.29 -15.13 19.08
N TYR A 16 -56.33 -15.16 20.42
CA TYR A 16 -55.37 -14.45 21.27
C TYR A 16 -53.96 -15.08 21.22
N LEU A 17 -53.86 -16.41 21.10
CA LEU A 17 -52.58 -17.11 20.90
C LEU A 17 -51.95 -16.84 19.52
N LEU A 18 -52.77 -16.58 18.49
CA LEU A 18 -52.26 -16.17 17.17
C LEU A 18 -51.85 -14.70 17.11
N SER A 19 -52.46 -13.79 17.90
CA SER A 19 -52.06 -12.37 17.91
C SER A 19 -50.76 -12.10 18.66
N SER A 20 -50.30 -13.02 19.53
CA SER A 20 -49.01 -12.90 20.22
C SER A 20 -47.80 -13.21 19.34
N PHE A 21 -48.00 -13.69 18.11
CA PHE A 21 -46.94 -13.73 17.09
C PHE A 21 -46.80 -12.37 16.38
N SER A 22 -46.71 -11.29 17.17
CA SER A 22 -46.06 -10.08 16.68
C SER A 22 -44.58 -10.44 16.61
N THR A 23 -44.08 -10.76 15.42
CA THR A 23 -42.65 -10.97 15.21
C THR A 23 -41.93 -9.70 15.61
N ILE A 24 -41.35 -9.71 16.81
CA ILE A 24 -40.28 -8.79 17.18
C ILE A 24 -39.15 -9.14 16.21
N SER A 25 -39.03 -8.39 15.11
CA SER A 25 -37.78 -8.33 14.38
C SER A 25 -36.79 -7.66 15.32
N ALA A 26 -36.19 -8.44 16.21
CA ALA A 26 -34.97 -8.05 16.88
C ALA A 26 -33.97 -7.87 15.74
N THR A 27 -33.71 -6.61 15.37
CA THR A 27 -32.48 -6.29 14.66
C THR A 27 -31.38 -6.66 15.64
N ALA A 28 -30.93 -7.91 15.58
CA ALA A 28 -29.63 -8.24 16.11
C ALA A 28 -28.69 -7.26 15.42
N GLU A 29 -28.18 -6.27 16.17
CA GLU A 29 -26.95 -5.60 15.77
C GLU A 29 -25.96 -6.74 15.63
N ASP A 30 -25.74 -7.15 14.39
CA ASP A 30 -24.71 -8.11 14.05
C ASP A 30 -23.41 -7.43 14.51
N GLN A 31 -22.93 -7.82 15.69
CA GLN A 31 -21.64 -7.40 16.26
C GLN A 31 -20.51 -8.05 15.44
N SER A 32 -20.60 -7.95 14.13
CA SER A 32 -19.62 -8.42 13.20
C SER A 32 -18.51 -7.40 13.12
N TYR A 33 -17.27 -7.85 13.30
CA TYR A 33 -16.07 -7.03 13.11
C TYR A 33 -15.92 -6.54 11.65
N ALA A 34 -16.69 -7.13 10.71
CA ALA A 34 -16.66 -6.79 9.30
C ALA A 34 -18.05 -6.74 8.68
N ARG A 35 -18.28 -5.78 7.79
CA ARG A 35 -19.50 -5.72 6.97
C ARG A 35 -19.15 -5.46 5.52
N SER A 36 -19.93 -6.03 4.62
CA SER A 36 -19.87 -5.66 3.21
C SER A 36 -20.32 -4.21 3.05
N LEU A 37 -19.52 -3.41 2.34
CA LEU A 37 -19.85 -2.03 2.00
C LEU A 37 -20.13 -1.95 0.50
N ASP A 38 -21.16 -1.20 0.12
CA ASP A 38 -21.32 -0.78 -1.28
C ASP A 38 -20.18 0.21 -1.61
N PRO A 39 -19.31 -0.10 -2.60
CA PRO A 39 -18.22 0.79 -3.00
C PRO A 39 -18.67 2.22 -3.36
N LYS A 40 -19.93 2.41 -3.75
CA LYS A 40 -20.50 3.75 -4.01
C LYS A 40 -20.50 4.64 -2.77
N LEU A 41 -20.61 4.06 -1.57
CA LEU A 41 -20.59 4.80 -0.30
C LEU A 41 -19.22 5.40 0.02
N LEU A 42 -18.16 4.93 -0.63
CA LEU A 42 -16.80 5.44 -0.45
C LEU A 42 -16.53 6.74 -1.23
N GLY A 43 -17.47 7.19 -2.06
CA GLY A 43 -17.29 8.38 -2.90
C GLY A 43 -16.14 8.25 -3.90
N LEU A 44 -15.79 7.02 -4.29
CA LEU A 44 -14.75 6.77 -5.29
C LEU A 44 -15.17 7.39 -6.63
N LYS A 45 -14.28 8.19 -7.22
CA LYS A 45 -14.51 8.70 -8.58
C LYS A 45 -14.22 7.60 -9.61
N LYS A 46 -14.29 7.94 -10.89
CA LYS A 46 -13.96 7.01 -11.97
C LYS A 46 -12.51 6.57 -11.85
N GLN A 47 -12.28 5.26 -11.93
CA GLN A 47 -10.92 4.72 -12.01
C GLN A 47 -10.13 5.38 -13.15
N LYS A 48 -8.90 5.75 -12.86
CA LYS A 48 -7.96 6.42 -13.76
C LYS A 48 -6.60 5.73 -13.68
N LEU A 49 -5.92 5.70 -14.81
CA LEU A 49 -4.50 5.34 -14.90
C LEU A 49 -3.69 6.64 -14.84
N SER A 50 -2.62 6.66 -14.05
CA SER A 50 -1.65 7.75 -14.02
C SER A 50 -0.25 7.22 -14.14
N HIS A 51 0.58 7.97 -14.88
CA HIS A 51 2.00 7.72 -15.03
C HIS A 51 2.77 8.80 -14.30
N PHE A 52 3.78 8.37 -13.54
CA PHE A 52 4.71 9.23 -12.83
C PHE A 52 6.11 8.93 -13.34
N HIS A 53 6.86 9.99 -13.60
CA HIS A 53 8.25 9.91 -14.02
C HIS A 53 9.09 10.82 -13.12
N PHE A 54 10.12 10.26 -12.50
CA PHE A 54 11.00 10.97 -11.58
C PHE A 54 12.30 10.18 -11.35
N TYR A 55 13.23 10.81 -10.62
CA TYR A 55 14.52 10.24 -10.25
C TYR A 55 14.60 10.08 -8.73
N TRP A 56 15.00 8.89 -8.30
CA TRP A 56 15.27 8.50 -6.91
C TRP A 56 16.78 8.58 -6.66
N HIS A 57 17.18 9.27 -5.59
CA HIS A 57 18.59 9.57 -5.29
C HIS A 57 19.02 8.89 -3.98
N ASP A 58 19.71 7.76 -4.09
CA ASP A 58 20.34 7.08 -2.95
C ASP A 58 21.65 7.78 -2.63
N ILE A 59 21.72 8.44 -1.48
CA ILE A 59 22.94 9.14 -1.04
C ILE A 59 23.45 8.42 0.20
N VAL A 60 24.44 7.56 -0.01
CA VAL A 60 25.12 6.77 1.03
C VAL A 60 26.30 7.54 1.60
N SER A 61 26.94 8.38 0.80
CA SER A 61 28.17 9.09 1.15
C SER A 61 27.97 10.56 1.50
N GLY A 62 29.09 11.23 1.81
CA GLY A 62 29.10 12.66 2.11
C GLY A 62 28.60 13.02 3.51
N PRO A 63 28.49 14.33 3.81
CA PRO A 63 28.15 14.82 5.15
C PRO A 63 26.66 14.69 5.50
N ASN A 64 25.79 14.54 4.49
CA ASN A 64 24.34 14.49 4.66
C ASN A 64 23.74 13.28 3.91
N PRO A 65 24.06 12.04 4.33
CA PRO A 65 23.54 10.85 3.70
C PRO A 65 22.03 10.74 3.90
N THR A 66 21.32 10.22 2.90
CA THR A 66 19.89 9.90 2.94
C THR A 66 19.63 8.41 3.09
N ALA A 67 20.68 7.59 2.94
CA ALA A 67 20.65 6.14 3.08
C ALA A 67 21.64 5.65 4.15
N VAL A 68 21.11 5.24 5.30
CA VAL A 68 21.90 4.88 6.48
C VAL A 68 21.91 3.37 6.70
N LEU A 69 23.10 2.80 6.91
CA LEU A 69 23.27 1.39 7.26
C LEU A 69 22.72 1.10 8.66
N VAL A 70 21.75 0.19 8.76
CA VAL A 70 21.15 -0.23 10.04
C VAL A 70 21.60 -1.64 10.42
N VAL A 71 21.68 -2.55 9.44
CA VAL A 71 22.17 -3.91 9.65
C VAL A 71 23.32 -4.17 8.67
N PRO A 72 24.55 -4.42 9.14
CA PRO A 72 25.65 -4.79 8.27
C PRO A 72 25.53 -6.25 7.80
N PRO A 73 26.14 -6.61 6.65
CA PRO A 73 26.18 -7.99 6.21
C PRO A 73 27.11 -8.85 7.08
N PRO A 74 26.94 -10.18 7.09
CA PRO A 74 27.94 -11.10 7.61
C PRO A 74 29.27 -10.94 6.87
N LYS A 75 30.41 -11.10 7.57
CA LYS A 75 31.77 -10.87 7.02
C LYS A 75 32.08 -11.65 5.74
N ASN A 76 31.48 -12.82 5.55
CA ASN A 76 31.76 -13.70 4.41
C ASN A 76 30.70 -13.61 3.30
N SER A 77 29.89 -12.55 3.30
CA SER A 77 28.86 -12.37 2.28
C SER A 77 29.43 -11.72 1.02
N SER A 78 29.37 -12.42 -0.12
CA SER A 78 29.74 -11.88 -1.43
C SER A 78 28.66 -10.99 -2.06
N THR A 79 27.40 -11.14 -1.63
CA THR A 79 26.24 -10.38 -2.13
C THR A 79 25.75 -9.32 -1.16
N ALA A 80 26.46 -9.14 -0.04
CA ALA A 80 26.03 -8.37 1.11
C ALA A 80 24.67 -8.82 1.69
N PHE A 81 24.26 -10.07 1.48
CA PHE A 81 23.05 -10.68 2.02
C PHE A 81 22.84 -10.35 3.50
N GLY A 82 21.63 -9.91 3.86
CA GLY A 82 21.26 -9.51 5.21
C GLY A 82 21.54 -8.04 5.53
N THR A 83 22.23 -7.30 4.65
CA THR A 83 22.36 -5.85 4.79
C THR A 83 20.99 -5.18 4.78
N VAL A 84 20.76 -4.20 5.66
CA VAL A 84 19.58 -3.33 5.66
C VAL A 84 20.01 -1.88 5.72
N ARG A 85 19.51 -1.05 4.81
CA ARG A 85 19.67 0.41 4.82
C ARG A 85 18.31 1.10 4.94
N MET A 86 18.20 1.99 5.92
CA MET A 86 17.04 2.88 6.07
C MET A 86 17.23 4.08 5.16
N ILE A 87 16.17 4.46 4.46
CA ILE A 87 16.20 5.53 3.46
C ILE A 87 15.17 6.61 3.75
N ASP A 88 15.57 7.84 3.48
CA ASP A 88 14.71 9.00 3.27
C ASP A 88 15.25 9.75 2.05
N ASP A 89 15.06 9.20 0.87
CA ASP A 89 15.74 9.65 -0.35
C ASP A 89 14.94 10.69 -1.14
N PRO A 90 15.58 11.71 -1.73
CA PRO A 90 14.92 12.68 -2.59
C PRO A 90 14.30 12.05 -3.84
N LEU A 91 13.10 12.51 -4.20
CA LEU A 91 12.50 12.28 -5.52
C LEU A 91 12.49 13.59 -6.30
N THR A 92 13.12 13.64 -7.48
CA THR A 92 13.22 14.87 -8.28
C THR A 92 12.80 14.67 -9.74
N LEU A 93 12.53 15.77 -10.45
CA LEU A 93 12.14 15.71 -11.87
C LEU A 93 13.31 15.46 -12.84
N GLY A 94 14.55 15.68 -12.41
CA GLY A 94 15.74 15.48 -13.24
C GLY A 94 16.83 14.69 -12.52
N THR A 95 17.80 14.20 -13.29
CA THR A 95 18.94 13.42 -12.77
C THR A 95 19.84 14.20 -11.82
N ASN A 96 19.82 15.54 -11.90
CA ASN A 96 20.54 16.40 -10.96
C ASN A 96 19.74 16.56 -9.66
N ILE A 97 20.41 16.38 -8.52
CA ILE A 97 19.83 16.53 -7.17
C ILE A 97 19.24 17.93 -6.92
N THR A 98 19.75 18.95 -7.61
CA THR A 98 19.24 20.33 -7.50
C THR A 98 17.99 20.59 -8.34
N SER A 99 17.56 19.62 -9.16
CA SER A 99 16.31 19.71 -9.89
C SER A 99 15.11 19.70 -8.95
N LYS A 100 13.93 20.03 -9.48
CA LYS A 100 12.71 20.19 -8.67
C LYS A 100 12.44 18.94 -7.83
N LEU A 101 12.50 19.07 -6.51
CA LEU A 101 12.05 18.08 -5.54
C LEU A 101 10.54 17.94 -5.60
N ILE A 102 10.03 16.70 -5.68
CA ILE A 102 8.59 16.39 -5.74
C ILE A 102 8.08 15.55 -4.58
N GLY A 103 8.99 15.00 -3.79
CA GLY A 103 8.68 14.11 -2.69
C GLY A 103 9.91 13.39 -2.18
N ARG A 104 9.69 12.36 -1.38
CA ARG A 104 10.74 11.49 -0.82
C ARG A 104 10.36 10.02 -0.89
N ALA A 105 11.35 9.14 -1.03
CA ALA A 105 11.18 7.72 -0.83
C ALA A 105 11.60 7.35 0.59
N GLN A 106 10.67 6.85 1.38
CA GLN A 106 10.86 6.56 2.80
C GLN A 106 10.57 5.10 3.11
N GLY A 107 11.51 4.45 3.78
CA GLY A 107 11.45 3.03 4.09
C GLY A 107 12.84 2.43 4.20
N PHE A 108 13.03 1.21 3.71
CA PHE A 108 14.34 0.58 3.66
C PHE A 108 14.49 -0.28 2.42
N TYR A 109 15.75 -0.63 2.12
CA TYR A 109 16.05 -1.76 1.26
C TYR A 109 17.01 -2.72 1.94
N ALA A 110 16.94 -3.99 1.54
CA ALA A 110 17.78 -5.03 2.12
C ALA A 110 18.35 -5.94 1.03
N SER A 111 19.61 -6.36 1.16
CA SER A 111 20.15 -7.40 0.27
C SER A 111 19.53 -8.76 0.64
N ALA A 112 18.72 -9.29 -0.27
CA ALA A 112 17.81 -10.40 -0.01
C ALA A 112 18.18 -11.69 -0.75
N SER A 113 19.19 -11.66 -1.64
CA SER A 113 19.68 -12.86 -2.33
C SER A 113 21.06 -13.28 -1.81
N GLN A 114 21.22 -14.60 -1.61
CA GLN A 114 22.51 -15.21 -1.25
C GLN A 114 23.42 -15.42 -2.47
N LYS A 115 22.87 -15.35 -3.69
CA LYS A 115 23.59 -15.67 -4.94
C LYS A 115 23.82 -14.46 -5.83
N ASP A 116 22.88 -13.52 -5.80
CA ASP A 116 22.88 -12.34 -6.66
C ASP A 116 22.88 -11.07 -5.80
N LEU A 117 23.35 -9.95 -6.36
CA LEU A 117 23.19 -8.65 -5.73
C LEU A 117 21.78 -8.13 -6.03
N ASP A 118 20.89 -8.35 -5.07
CA ASP A 118 19.45 -8.20 -5.26
C ASP A 118 18.82 -7.62 -4.01
N LEU A 119 18.13 -6.50 -4.19
CA LEU A 119 17.54 -5.75 -3.10
C LEU A 119 16.06 -6.08 -2.97
N LEU A 120 15.58 -6.30 -1.75
CA LEU A 120 14.18 -6.15 -1.41
C LEU A 120 13.93 -4.68 -1.08
N MET A 121 13.09 -4.01 -1.87
CA MET A 121 12.65 -2.64 -1.61
C MET A 121 11.37 -2.68 -0.77
N VAL A 122 11.34 -1.94 0.33
CA VAL A 122 10.16 -1.76 1.19
C VAL A 122 10.02 -0.28 1.51
N MET A 123 9.28 0.45 0.69
CA MET A 123 9.28 1.92 0.76
C MET A 123 7.98 2.55 0.27
N ASN A 124 7.79 3.81 0.67
CA ASN A 124 6.72 4.67 0.19
C ASN A 124 7.32 5.85 -0.58
N PHE A 125 6.76 6.15 -1.75
CA PHE A 125 6.92 7.48 -2.36
C PHE A 125 5.94 8.43 -1.72
N VAL A 126 6.44 9.38 -0.95
CA VAL A 126 5.70 10.42 -0.24
C VAL A 126 5.77 11.70 -1.06
N PHE A 127 4.70 12.03 -1.77
CA PHE A 127 4.65 13.24 -2.60
C PHE A 127 4.36 14.47 -1.75
N THR A 128 5.09 15.54 -1.99
CA THR A 128 4.97 16.82 -1.26
C THR A 128 4.59 17.99 -2.17
N GLU A 129 4.48 17.74 -3.48
CA GLU A 129 4.27 18.78 -4.49
C GLU A 129 2.92 18.67 -5.21
N GLY A 130 2.39 19.84 -5.58
CA GLY A 130 1.25 19.98 -6.49
C GLY A 130 0.01 19.22 -6.03
N LYS A 131 -0.73 18.66 -7.00
CA LYS A 131 -2.01 17.97 -6.72
C LYS A 131 -1.86 16.67 -5.91
N TYR A 132 -0.66 16.10 -5.82
CA TYR A 132 -0.40 14.83 -5.15
C TYR A 132 0.16 15.00 -3.74
N ASN A 133 0.39 16.24 -3.29
CA ASN A 133 0.89 16.53 -1.96
C ASN A 133 0.08 15.79 -0.87
N GLY A 134 0.80 15.08 0.02
CA GLY A 134 0.22 14.30 1.11
C GLY A 134 -0.29 12.92 0.71
N SER A 135 -0.19 12.53 -0.56
CA SER A 135 -0.51 11.18 -1.03
C SER A 135 0.75 10.31 -1.11
N THR A 136 0.59 9.00 -0.98
CA THR A 136 1.71 8.06 -1.09
C THR A 136 1.46 6.91 -2.05
N ILE A 137 2.51 6.41 -2.70
CA ILE A 137 2.52 5.13 -3.42
C ILE A 137 3.44 4.17 -2.67
N THR A 138 3.00 2.94 -2.41
CA THR A 138 3.79 1.94 -1.70
C THR A 138 4.39 0.92 -2.66
N ILE A 139 5.70 0.70 -2.53
CA ILE A 139 6.48 -0.30 -3.28
C ILE A 139 6.97 -1.39 -2.31
N LEU A 140 6.71 -2.64 -2.66
CA LEU A 140 7.28 -3.81 -2.00
C LEU A 140 7.70 -4.80 -3.07
N GLY A 141 9.00 -4.87 -3.38
CA GLY A 141 9.43 -5.60 -4.56
C GLY A 141 10.90 -5.96 -4.60
N ARG A 142 11.20 -6.99 -5.39
CA ARG A 142 12.55 -7.45 -5.72
C ARG A 142 13.21 -6.51 -6.73
N ASN A 143 14.48 -6.20 -6.55
CA ASN A 143 15.24 -5.24 -7.34
C ASN A 143 16.65 -5.81 -7.66
N PRO A 144 16.77 -6.61 -8.74
CA PRO A 144 18.03 -7.21 -9.16
C PRO A 144 18.92 -6.16 -9.84
N LEU A 145 19.92 -5.63 -9.11
CA LEU A 145 20.58 -4.35 -9.42
C LEU A 145 21.15 -4.23 -10.84
N PHE A 146 21.68 -5.33 -11.38
CA PHE A 146 22.37 -5.36 -12.67
C PHE A 146 21.45 -5.60 -13.87
N ASN A 147 20.17 -5.84 -13.66
CA ASN A 147 19.22 -5.91 -14.76
C ASN A 147 18.98 -4.50 -15.32
N PRO A 148 18.98 -4.33 -16.66
CA PRO A 148 18.90 -3.00 -17.28
C PRO A 148 17.55 -2.31 -17.04
N VAL A 149 16.47 -3.10 -16.97
CA VAL A 149 15.12 -2.65 -16.61
C VAL A 149 14.57 -3.61 -15.57
N ARG A 150 13.98 -3.08 -14.52
CA ARG A 150 13.45 -3.86 -13.39
C ARG A 150 12.03 -3.43 -13.11
N GLU A 151 11.15 -4.39 -12.88
CA GLU A 151 9.75 -4.13 -12.56
C GLU A 151 9.52 -4.38 -11.06
N LEU A 152 8.94 -3.38 -10.37
CA LEU A 152 8.54 -3.50 -8.98
C LEU A 152 7.04 -3.23 -8.86
N PRO A 153 6.29 -4.03 -8.08
CA PRO A 153 4.86 -3.84 -7.94
C PRO A 153 4.54 -2.60 -7.08
N VAL A 154 3.50 -1.89 -7.50
CA VAL A 154 2.78 -0.93 -6.65
C VAL A 154 1.70 -1.71 -5.91
N ILE A 155 1.90 -1.91 -4.61
CA ILE A 155 1.02 -2.75 -3.78
C ILE A 155 -0.13 -1.96 -3.14
N SER A 156 0.02 -0.65 -2.98
CA SER A 156 -1.01 0.22 -2.40
C SER A 156 -0.67 1.70 -2.53
N GLY A 157 -1.49 2.54 -1.92
CA GLY A 157 -1.24 3.96 -1.74
C GLY A 157 -2.21 4.62 -0.77
N THR A 158 -1.93 5.87 -0.42
CA THR A 158 -2.76 6.69 0.48
C THR A 158 -3.18 7.99 -0.20
N GLY A 159 -4.12 8.72 0.42
CA GLY A 159 -4.65 9.96 -0.15
C GLY A 159 -5.32 9.71 -1.50
N LEU A 160 -4.84 10.38 -2.55
CA LEU A 160 -5.32 10.21 -3.92
C LEU A 160 -5.05 8.81 -4.50
N PHE A 161 -4.14 8.05 -3.91
CA PHE A 161 -3.80 6.69 -4.34
C PHE A 161 -4.45 5.62 -3.47
N ARG A 162 -5.53 5.96 -2.76
CA ARG A 162 -6.32 4.95 -2.04
C ARG A 162 -6.82 3.88 -3.02
N PHE A 163 -6.66 2.61 -2.65
CA PHE A 163 -6.93 1.44 -3.50
C PHE A 163 -6.02 1.35 -4.74
N ALA A 164 -4.86 2.00 -4.73
CA ALA A 164 -3.93 1.95 -5.84
C ALA A 164 -3.38 0.54 -6.08
N ARG A 165 -3.18 0.21 -7.36
CA ARG A 165 -2.42 -0.95 -7.83
C ARG A 165 -1.70 -0.62 -9.14
N GLY A 166 -0.62 -1.32 -9.42
CA GLY A 166 0.12 -1.14 -10.67
C GLY A 166 1.56 -1.61 -10.55
N TYR A 167 2.47 -0.97 -11.28
CA TYR A 167 3.88 -1.34 -11.34
C TYR A 167 4.77 -0.12 -11.58
N ALA A 168 6.04 -0.27 -11.26
CA ALA A 168 7.11 0.68 -11.56
C ALA A 168 8.17 -0.01 -12.42
N GLU A 169 8.55 0.62 -13.53
CA GLU A 169 9.75 0.27 -14.28
C GLU A 169 10.89 1.18 -13.86
N ILE A 170 12.03 0.59 -13.55
CA ILE A 170 13.17 1.34 -13.02
C ILE A 170 14.44 1.03 -13.80
N LYS A 171 15.27 2.07 -13.98
CA LYS A 171 16.55 2.00 -14.70
C LYS A 171 17.62 2.75 -13.93
N THR A 172 18.77 2.13 -13.74
CA THR A 172 19.90 2.78 -13.07
C THR A 172 20.52 3.79 -14.04
N HIS A 173 20.49 5.07 -13.69
CA HIS A 173 21.13 6.12 -14.48
C HIS A 173 22.60 6.30 -14.08
N MET A 174 22.87 6.22 -12.78
CA MET A 174 24.21 6.31 -12.20
C MET A 174 24.31 5.38 -10.99
N PHE A 175 25.47 4.75 -10.83
CA PHE A 175 25.83 4.01 -9.64
C PHE A 175 27.35 4.08 -9.44
N ASP A 176 27.78 4.71 -8.35
CA ASP A 176 29.20 4.81 -7.97
C ASP A 176 29.57 3.64 -7.07
N LEU A 177 30.50 2.78 -7.51
CA LEU A 177 30.90 1.59 -6.76
C LEU A 177 31.75 1.90 -5.52
N ASN A 178 32.38 3.07 -5.44
CA ASN A 178 33.20 3.47 -4.31
C ASN A 178 32.34 4.05 -3.18
N THR A 179 31.34 4.85 -3.54
CA THR A 179 30.47 5.52 -2.55
C THR A 179 29.16 4.79 -2.31
N LEU A 180 28.74 3.96 -3.26
CA LEU A 180 27.42 3.32 -3.36
C LEU A 180 26.28 4.30 -3.62
N ASP A 181 26.57 5.55 -3.99
CA ASP A 181 25.54 6.50 -4.36
C ASP A 181 24.91 6.12 -5.70
N ALA A 182 23.60 6.31 -5.83
CA ALA A 182 22.85 5.92 -7.01
C ALA A 182 21.81 6.95 -7.42
N VAL A 183 21.61 7.10 -8.73
CA VAL A 183 20.44 7.78 -9.29
C VAL A 183 19.68 6.78 -10.16
N VAL A 184 18.42 6.57 -9.82
CA VAL A 184 17.55 5.60 -10.49
C VAL A 184 16.34 6.32 -11.06
N GLU A 185 16.10 6.13 -12.35
CA GLU A 185 14.91 6.61 -13.04
C GLU A 185 13.74 5.68 -12.71
N TYR A 186 12.59 6.25 -12.35
CA TYR A 186 11.34 5.55 -12.07
C TYR A 186 10.24 5.97 -13.04
N ASN A 187 9.60 4.99 -13.66
CA ASN A 187 8.35 5.13 -14.41
C ASN A 187 7.26 4.33 -13.69
N VAL A 188 6.37 5.00 -12.96
CA VAL A 188 5.35 4.37 -12.12
C VAL A 188 3.97 4.50 -12.77
N TYR A 189 3.33 3.36 -13.04
CA TYR A 189 1.99 3.26 -13.60
C TYR A 189 1.01 2.82 -12.52
N VAL A 190 0.05 3.67 -12.17
CA VAL A 190 -0.88 3.44 -11.07
C VAL A 190 -2.32 3.58 -11.52
N LEU A 191 -3.12 2.54 -11.28
CA LEU A 191 -4.57 2.60 -11.30
C LEU A 191 -5.07 3.07 -9.94
N HIS A 192 -5.86 4.16 -9.91
CA HIS A 192 -6.47 4.74 -8.71
C HIS A 192 -7.82 5.38 -9.04
N TYR A 193 -8.47 6.05 -8.09
CA TYR A 193 -9.83 6.60 -8.21
C TYR A 193 -9.87 8.12 -8.05
#